data_AF-A0A177FBJ2-F1
#
_entry.id   AF-A0A177FBJ2-F1
#
_cell.length_a   1.000
_cell.length_b   1.000
_cell.length_c   1.000
_cell.angle_alpha   90.00
_cell.angle_beta   90.00
_cell.angle_gamma   90.00
#
_symmetry.space_group_name_H-M   'P 1'
#
loop_
_entity.id
_entity.type
_entity.pdbx_description
1 polymer ?
#
loop_
_entity_poly.entity_id
_entity_poly.type
_entity_poly.pdbx_seq_one_letter_code
_entity_poly.pdbx_strand_id
1 'polypeptide(L)'
;MRTSDARPLSQSNEDSEEEVDFGPPLPSSLTTRGEHDDSLMSRTQGASVPSLDDLRARDEQVTEEADVARREHTKQLRHERHLDRRVQKERLEELVPRAEAGSRERQLEKKRERAEANRSFAASKDASGDVEIMDSELMGAEDGLTDLKRLQKEQERKKNERELRREEILRARRAERESKLQAIKEKEEKTMSIFKEIARQRFGGGDEP
;
A
#
# COMPACT_ATOMS: atom_id res chain seq x y z
N MET A 1 -5.09 -41.61 -20.23
CA MET A 1 -3.84 -42.29 -19.88
C MET A 1 -3.69 -42.24 -18.37
N ARG A 2 -3.84 -43.38 -17.69
CA ARG A 2 -3.64 -43.55 -16.24
C ARG A 2 -2.40 -44.42 -16.09
N THR A 3 -1.35 -43.90 -15.45
CA THR A 3 -0.11 -44.63 -15.23
C THR A 3 -0.24 -45.46 -13.96
N SER A 4 -0.15 -46.78 -14.14
CA SER A 4 0.07 -47.79 -13.12
C SER A 4 1.37 -47.52 -12.37
N ASP A 5 1.35 -47.52 -11.04
CA ASP A 5 2.57 -47.62 -10.26
C ASP A 5 2.49 -48.81 -9.30
N ALA A 6 3.56 -49.60 -9.33
CA ALA A 6 3.61 -50.99 -8.93
C ALA A 6 3.89 -51.11 -7.43
N ARG A 7 3.22 -52.09 -6.80
CA ARG A 7 3.44 -52.46 -5.39
C ARG A 7 4.54 -53.53 -5.34
N PRO A 8 5.68 -53.33 -4.67
CA PRO A 8 6.65 -54.42 -4.53
C PRO A 8 6.18 -55.42 -3.46
N LEU A 9 6.24 -56.71 -3.80
CA LEU A 9 6.01 -57.83 -2.90
C LEU A 9 7.15 -57.97 -1.88
N SER A 10 6.77 -58.45 -0.71
CA SER A 10 7.59 -58.85 0.44
C SER A 10 8.64 -59.90 0.07
N GLN A 11 9.91 -59.60 0.37
CA GLN A 11 10.95 -60.62 0.54
C GLN A 11 11.11 -60.92 2.03
N SER A 12 10.88 -62.18 2.37
CA SER A 12 11.21 -62.80 3.66
C SER A 12 12.73 -62.95 3.78
N ASN A 13 13.33 -62.26 4.74
CA ASN A 13 14.63 -62.62 5.27
C ASN A 13 14.41 -63.16 6.69
N GLU A 14 14.54 -64.48 6.82
CA GLU A 14 14.89 -65.12 8.08
C GLU A 14 16.36 -64.79 8.35
N ASP A 15 16.64 -64.05 9.42
CA ASP A 15 17.98 -63.97 9.98
C ASP A 15 17.89 -63.83 11.51
N SER A 16 18.15 -64.97 12.16
CA SER A 16 18.98 -65.16 13.35
C SER A 16 18.74 -64.25 14.56
N GLU A 17 18.17 -64.86 15.61
CA GLU A 17 18.15 -64.36 16.98
C GLU A 17 19.58 -64.25 17.55
N GLU A 18 20.10 -63.04 17.68
CA GLU A 18 21.23 -62.72 18.57
C GLU A 18 20.78 -61.63 19.54
N GLU A 19 20.44 -62.05 20.76
CA GLU A 19 20.12 -61.17 21.89
C GLU A 19 21.39 -60.50 22.40
N VAL A 20 21.76 -59.37 21.77
CA VAL A 20 22.87 -58.53 22.21
C VAL A 20 22.34 -57.50 23.21
N ASP A 21 22.49 -57.82 24.49
CA ASP A 21 22.22 -56.93 25.63
C ASP A 21 23.26 -55.79 25.65
N PHE A 22 23.04 -54.77 24.81
CA PHE A 22 23.86 -53.56 24.78
C PHE A 22 22.99 -52.34 25.10
N GLY A 23 22.69 -52.16 26.38
CA GLY A 23 22.07 -50.96 26.90
C GLY A 23 21.97 -50.98 28.43
N PRO A 24 21.95 -49.82 29.10
CA PRO A 24 21.58 -49.80 30.52
C PRO A 24 20.20 -50.44 30.69
N PRO A 25 19.97 -51.23 31.76
CA PRO A 25 18.68 -51.87 31.98
C PRO A 25 17.57 -50.83 31.99
N LEU A 26 16.46 -51.17 31.33
CA LEU A 26 15.28 -50.31 31.29
C LEU A 26 14.87 -49.95 32.73
N PRO A 27 14.47 -48.68 32.99
CA PRO A 27 14.09 -48.28 34.32
C PRO A 27 12.95 -49.18 34.81
N SER A 28 13.09 -49.70 36.04
CA SER A 28 12.14 -50.62 36.69
C SER A 28 10.71 -50.07 36.82
N SER A 29 10.50 -48.79 36.48
CA SER A 29 9.18 -48.16 36.36
C SER A 29 8.32 -48.70 35.21
N LEU A 30 8.91 -49.41 34.24
CA LEU A 30 8.17 -50.02 33.12
C LEU A 30 7.73 -51.46 33.35
N THR A 31 8.25 -52.16 34.38
CA THR A 31 7.97 -53.59 34.61
C THR A 31 6.84 -53.85 35.62
N THR A 32 6.34 -52.83 36.32
CA THR A 32 5.22 -52.96 37.27
C THR A 32 3.92 -52.53 36.61
N ARG A 33 3.47 -53.26 35.58
CA ARG A 33 2.11 -53.12 35.05
C ARG A 33 1.26 -54.28 35.56
N GLY A 34 0.75 -54.12 36.78
CA GLY A 34 -0.26 -55.02 37.31
C GLY A 34 -0.23 -55.12 38.82
N GLU A 35 -0.72 -54.09 39.52
CA GLU A 35 -1.41 -54.21 40.80
C GLU A 35 -1.95 -52.82 41.21
N HIS A 36 -3.27 -52.76 41.43
CA HIS A 36 -3.96 -51.58 41.91
C HIS A 36 -3.56 -51.32 43.37
N ASP A 37 -3.04 -50.13 43.66
CA ASP A 37 -2.99 -49.61 45.03
C ASP A 37 -3.73 -48.27 45.10
N ASP A 38 -4.90 -48.32 45.72
CA ASP A 38 -5.81 -47.21 45.98
C ASP A 38 -5.39 -46.52 47.31
N SER A 39 -4.10 -46.15 47.41
CA SER A 39 -3.54 -45.52 48.60
C SER A 39 -3.36 -44.01 48.39
N LEU A 40 -4.27 -43.30 49.04
CA LEU A 40 -4.29 -41.88 49.39
C LEU A 40 -2.94 -41.16 49.32
N MET A 41 -2.93 -40.04 48.58
CA MET A 41 -2.05 -38.88 48.81
C MET A 41 -0.55 -39.00 48.43
N SER A 42 -0.22 -39.69 47.34
CA SER A 42 1.04 -39.37 46.63
C SER A 42 0.84 -38.09 45.81
N ARG A 43 1.23 -36.94 46.39
CA ARG A 43 1.49 -35.72 45.63
C ARG A 43 2.68 -36.00 44.72
N THR A 44 2.44 -36.65 43.60
CA THR A 44 3.42 -36.82 42.54
C THR A 44 3.89 -35.42 42.15
N GLN A 45 5.16 -35.12 42.40
CA GLN A 45 5.85 -33.99 41.77
C GLN A 45 6.00 -34.32 40.29
N GLY A 46 4.89 -34.24 39.56
CA GLY A 46 4.77 -34.50 38.15
C GLY A 46 3.76 -33.53 37.56
N ALA A 47 3.87 -33.25 36.26
CA ALA A 47 2.93 -32.36 35.59
C ALA A 47 1.50 -32.84 35.84
N SER A 48 0.70 -32.02 36.53
CA SER A 48 -0.71 -32.27 36.73
C SER A 48 -1.41 -32.36 35.38
N VAL A 49 -2.39 -33.25 35.26
CA VAL A 49 -3.25 -33.30 34.06
C VAL A 49 -3.81 -31.90 33.82
N PRO A 50 -3.65 -31.32 32.61
CA PRO A 50 -4.17 -29.99 32.30
C PRO A 50 -5.67 -29.90 32.58
N SER A 51 -6.09 -28.77 33.14
CA SER A 51 -7.51 -28.51 33.33
C SER A 51 -8.20 -28.25 31.99
N LEU A 52 -9.54 -28.32 31.97
CA LEU A 52 -10.32 -28.00 30.78
C LEU A 52 -10.09 -26.56 30.31
N ASP A 53 -9.81 -25.65 31.24
CA ASP A 53 -9.51 -24.25 30.92
C ASP A 53 -8.11 -24.11 30.31
N ASP A 54 -7.13 -24.90 30.77
CA ASP A 54 -5.79 -24.94 30.16
C ASP A 54 -5.82 -25.47 28.72
N LEU A 55 -6.67 -26.47 28.44
CA LEU A 55 -6.86 -26.99 27.08
C LEU A 55 -7.51 -25.96 26.17
N ARG A 56 -8.52 -25.22 26.65
CA ARG A 56 -9.14 -24.13 25.89
C ARG A 56 -8.16 -23.01 25.59
N ALA A 57 -7.38 -22.58 26.59
CA ALA A 57 -6.37 -21.54 26.41
C ALA A 57 -5.32 -21.97 25.37
N ARG A 58 -4.90 -23.24 25.38
CA ARG A 58 -4.00 -23.79 24.36
C ARG A 58 -4.63 -23.78 22.97
N ASP A 59 -5.87 -24.24 22.84
CA ASP A 59 -6.57 -24.28 21.55
C ASP A 59 -6.76 -22.87 20.97
N GLU A 60 -7.10 -21.89 21.81
CA GLU A 60 -7.18 -20.47 21.44
C GLU A 60 -5.82 -19.97 20.93
N GLN A 61 -4.73 -20.18 21.67
CA GLN A 61 -3.38 -19.79 21.25
C GLN A 61 -2.98 -20.42 19.91
N VAL A 62 -3.23 -21.71 19.72
CA VAL A 62 -2.90 -22.42 18.48
C VAL A 62 -3.71 -21.85 17.30
N THR A 63 -4.98 -21.48 17.52
CA THR A 63 -5.79 -20.87 16.46
C THR A 63 -5.32 -19.47 16.10
N GLU A 64 -4.95 -18.65 17.09
CA GLU A 64 -4.41 -17.31 16.88
C GLU A 64 -3.07 -17.34 16.15
N GLU A 65 -2.16 -18.22 16.57
CA GLU A 65 -0.86 -18.42 15.92
C GLU A 65 -1.01 -18.87 14.47
N ALA A 66 -1.93 -19.81 14.20
CA ALA A 66 -2.22 -20.27 12.84
C ALA A 66 -2.76 -19.13 11.96
N ASP A 67 -3.62 -18.27 12.50
CA ASP A 67 -4.17 -17.11 11.79
C ASP A 67 -3.10 -16.04 11.52
N VAL A 68 -2.23 -15.77 12.50
CA VAL A 68 -1.09 -14.87 12.34
C VAL A 68 -0.15 -15.39 11.26
N ALA A 69 0.25 -16.66 11.32
CA ALA A 69 1.12 -17.29 10.32
C ALA A 69 0.54 -17.21 8.90
N ARG A 70 -0.77 -17.45 8.74
CA ARG A 70 -1.45 -17.28 7.44
C ARG A 70 -1.39 -15.85 6.94
N ARG A 71 -1.68 -14.87 7.82
CA ARG A 71 -1.63 -13.44 7.47
C ARG A 71 -0.22 -13.04 7.07
N GLU A 72 0.79 -13.44 7.83
CA GLU A 72 2.20 -13.15 7.53
C GLU A 72 2.65 -13.76 6.21
N HIS A 73 2.33 -15.04 5.97
CA HIS A 73 2.63 -15.70 4.70
C HIS A 73 2.00 -14.97 3.50
N THR A 74 0.73 -14.56 3.60
CA THR A 74 0.10 -13.79 2.52
C THR A 74 0.72 -12.40 2.33
N LYS A 75 1.17 -11.75 3.40
CA LYS A 75 1.90 -10.47 3.33
C LYS A 75 3.25 -10.65 2.66
N GLN A 76 3.99 -11.69 3.01
CA GLN A 76 5.29 -12.04 2.41
C GLN A 76 5.13 -12.28 0.89
N LEU A 77 4.16 -13.11 0.49
CA LEU A 77 3.89 -13.37 -0.93
C LEU A 77 3.52 -12.09 -1.71
N ARG A 78 2.74 -11.19 -1.10
CA ARG A 78 2.41 -9.89 -1.71
C ARG A 78 3.65 -9.00 -1.84
N HIS A 79 4.50 -9.01 -0.83
CA HIS A 79 5.75 -8.26 -0.81
C HIS A 79 6.72 -8.76 -1.89
N GLU A 80 6.93 -10.07 -2.00
CA GLU A 80 7.75 -10.70 -3.04
C GLU A 80 7.25 -10.32 -4.44
N ARG A 81 5.94 -10.46 -4.70
CA ARG A 81 5.33 -10.03 -5.97
C ARG A 81 5.49 -8.54 -6.25
N HIS A 82 5.56 -7.70 -5.21
CA HIS A 82 5.80 -6.28 -5.38
C HIS A 82 7.27 -6.01 -5.75
N LEU A 83 8.21 -6.68 -5.08
CA LEU A 83 9.64 -6.61 -5.42
C LEU A 83 9.91 -7.08 -6.84
N ASP A 84 9.35 -8.21 -7.25
CA ASP A 84 9.53 -8.74 -8.61
C ASP A 84 9.03 -7.76 -9.67
N ARG A 85 7.84 -7.19 -9.47
CA ARG A 85 7.29 -6.18 -10.39
C ARG A 85 8.14 -4.93 -10.43
N ARG A 86 8.73 -4.52 -9.31
CA ARG A 86 9.64 -3.38 -9.24
C ARG A 86 10.92 -3.67 -10.04
N VAL A 87 11.54 -4.83 -9.84
CA VAL A 87 12.75 -5.24 -10.59
C VAL A 87 12.46 -5.35 -12.09
N GLN A 88 11.33 -5.92 -12.48
CA GLN A 88 10.92 -5.97 -13.90
C GLN A 88 10.76 -4.57 -14.49
N LYS A 89 10.14 -3.65 -13.74
CA LYS A 89 9.97 -2.27 -14.16
C LYS A 89 11.31 -1.55 -14.32
N GLU A 90 12.22 -1.69 -13.35
CA GLU A 90 13.57 -1.10 -13.40
C GLU A 90 14.34 -1.61 -14.65
N ARG A 91 14.29 -2.92 -14.93
CA ARG A 91 14.88 -3.50 -16.16
C ARG A 91 14.28 -2.94 -17.44
N LEU A 92 12.97 -2.71 -17.48
CA LEU A 92 12.32 -2.10 -18.65
C LEU A 92 12.73 -0.64 -18.82
N GLU A 93 12.90 0.10 -17.73
CA GLU A 93 13.37 1.49 -17.75
C GLU A 93 14.82 1.61 -18.23
N GLU A 94 15.67 0.62 -17.95
CA GLU A 94 17.05 0.55 -18.48
C GLU A 94 17.09 0.21 -19.98
N LEU A 95 16.18 -0.65 -20.45
CA LEU A 95 16.15 -1.11 -21.85
C LEU A 95 15.46 -0.12 -22.80
N VAL A 96 14.47 0.62 -22.32
CA VAL A 96 13.71 1.55 -23.16
C VAL A 96 14.44 2.89 -23.25
N PRO A 97 14.82 3.35 -24.46
CA PRO A 97 15.39 4.68 -24.61
C PRO A 97 14.38 5.72 -24.11
N ARG A 98 14.87 6.69 -23.31
CA ARG A 98 14.03 7.78 -22.78
C ARG A 98 13.30 8.48 -23.92
N ALA A 99 12.02 8.77 -23.70
CA ALA A 99 11.14 9.37 -24.70
C ALA A 99 11.74 10.65 -25.29
N GLU A 100 11.46 10.92 -26.57
CA GLU A 100 11.98 12.09 -27.28
C GLU A 100 11.58 13.40 -26.58
N ALA A 101 12.49 14.38 -26.60
CA ALA A 101 12.28 15.68 -25.98
C ALA A 101 11.09 16.42 -26.64
N GLY A 102 10.08 16.78 -25.86
CA GLY A 102 8.87 17.47 -26.33
C GLY A 102 7.62 16.59 -26.43
N SER A 103 7.76 15.27 -26.36
CA SER A 103 6.63 14.34 -26.31
C SER A 103 5.83 14.46 -24.99
N ARG A 104 4.54 14.10 -25.03
CA ARG A 104 3.69 14.00 -23.83
C ARG A 104 4.26 12.98 -22.83
N GLU A 105 4.90 11.93 -23.33
CA GLU A 105 5.53 10.90 -22.51
C GLU A 105 6.70 11.45 -21.70
N ARG A 106 7.57 12.28 -22.30
CA ARG A 106 8.64 13.00 -21.59
C ARG A 106 8.11 13.95 -20.51
N GLN A 107 6.99 14.63 -20.79
CA GLN A 107 6.36 15.50 -19.79
C GLN A 107 5.79 14.70 -18.61
N LEU A 108 5.23 13.52 -18.87
CA LEU A 108 4.72 12.62 -17.84
C LEU A 108 5.86 11.98 -17.03
N GLU A 109 6.96 11.57 -17.67
CA GLU A 109 8.18 11.09 -17.01
C GLU A 109 8.74 12.15 -16.07
N LYS A 110 9.00 13.37 -16.56
CA LYS A 110 9.47 14.50 -15.76
C LYS A 110 8.54 14.84 -14.60
N LYS A 111 7.22 14.72 -14.80
CA LYS A 111 6.23 14.93 -13.73
C LYS A 111 6.28 13.81 -12.69
N ARG A 112 6.48 12.56 -13.11
CA ARG A 112 6.67 11.40 -12.21
C ARG A 112 7.93 11.55 -11.38
N GLU A 113 9.07 11.86 -12.00
CA GLU A 113 10.35 12.11 -11.30
C GLU A 113 10.21 13.20 -10.24
N ARG A 114 9.57 14.33 -10.58
CA ARG A 114 9.29 15.42 -9.62
C ARG A 114 8.37 14.98 -8.49
N ALA A 115 7.34 14.21 -8.80
CA ALA A 115 6.42 13.69 -7.79
C ALA A 115 7.07 12.63 -6.89
N GLU A 116 8.02 11.86 -7.41
CA GLU A 116 8.83 10.91 -6.65
C GLU A 116 9.82 11.63 -5.74
N ALA A 117 10.54 12.64 -6.24
CA ALA A 117 11.42 13.48 -5.42
C ALA A 117 10.67 14.20 -4.28
N ASN A 118 9.46 14.71 -4.55
CA ASN A 118 8.63 15.32 -3.53
C ASN A 118 8.13 14.30 -2.50
N ARG A 119 7.77 13.08 -2.94
CA ARG A 119 7.37 11.99 -2.04
C ARG A 119 8.54 11.49 -1.20
N SER A 120 9.74 11.37 -1.77
CA SER A 120 10.93 10.98 -1.01
C SER A 120 11.31 12.04 0.01
N PHE A 121 11.17 13.33 -0.33
CA PHE A 121 11.39 14.43 0.62
C PHE A 121 10.36 14.43 1.76
N ALA A 122 9.08 14.19 1.45
CA ALA A 122 8.04 14.05 2.47
C ALA A 122 8.30 12.83 3.38
N ALA A 123 8.57 11.67 2.79
CA ALA A 123 8.87 10.45 3.54
C ALA A 123 10.16 10.58 4.38
N SER A 124 11.18 11.28 3.89
CA SER A 124 12.38 11.56 4.68
C SER A 124 12.09 12.52 5.84
N LYS A 125 11.16 13.46 5.67
CA LYS A 125 10.74 14.34 6.76
C LYS A 125 9.98 13.57 7.84
N ASP A 126 9.13 12.63 7.44
CA ASP A 126 8.36 11.78 8.36
C ASP A 126 9.26 10.73 9.05
N ALA A 127 10.31 10.25 8.37
CA ALA A 127 11.27 9.28 8.89
C ALA A 127 12.37 9.92 9.77
N SER A 128 12.78 11.16 9.48
CA SER A 128 13.63 11.99 10.33
C SER A 128 12.80 12.59 11.46
N GLY A 129 12.13 11.70 12.20
CA GLY A 129 11.08 11.96 13.19
C GLY A 129 11.25 13.28 13.91
N ASP A 130 10.13 13.99 14.05
CA ASP A 130 9.92 15.22 14.79
C ASP A 130 11.16 15.61 15.60
N VAL A 131 12.05 16.38 14.98
CA VAL A 131 13.19 16.96 15.71
C VAL A 131 12.53 17.73 16.84
N GLU A 132 12.68 17.23 18.07
CA GLU A 132 12.19 17.88 19.29
C GLU A 132 12.93 19.21 19.43
N ILE A 133 12.49 20.19 18.65
CA ILE A 133 12.82 21.58 18.87
C ILE A 133 12.19 21.87 20.22
N MET A 134 13.04 22.14 21.22
CA MET A 134 12.58 22.47 22.56
C MET A 134 11.51 23.54 22.46
N ASP A 135 10.40 23.36 23.18
CA ASP A 135 9.25 24.25 23.13
C ASP A 135 9.65 25.70 23.47
N SER A 136 10.74 25.90 24.22
CA SER A 136 11.35 27.22 24.50
C SER A 136 12.00 27.91 23.28
N GLU A 137 12.52 27.14 22.33
CA GLU A 137 13.10 27.63 21.08
C GLU A 137 12.04 27.73 19.97
N LEU A 138 10.98 26.92 20.06
CA LEU A 138 9.79 26.99 19.20
C LEU A 138 8.83 28.14 19.59
N MET A 139 8.69 28.45 20.88
CA MET A 139 7.75 29.45 21.40
C MET A 139 8.38 30.82 21.70
N GLY A 140 9.69 30.99 21.48
CA GLY A 140 10.38 32.26 21.63
C GLY A 140 10.40 32.76 23.07
N ALA A 141 11.53 32.58 23.75
CA ALA A 141 11.74 33.22 25.05
C ALA A 141 11.55 34.75 24.94
N GLU A 142 10.65 35.27 25.78
CA GLU A 142 10.34 36.69 26.08
C GLU A 142 9.73 37.58 24.96
N ASP A 143 9.97 37.34 23.66
CA ASP A 143 9.45 38.18 22.56
C ASP A 143 8.22 37.62 21.79
N GLY A 144 7.68 36.47 22.23
CA GLY A 144 6.66 35.69 21.51
C GLY A 144 5.38 36.44 21.12
N LEU A 145 4.97 37.49 21.83
CA LEU A 145 3.79 38.29 21.44
C LEU A 145 4.04 39.14 20.19
N THR A 146 5.29 39.60 20.00
CA THR A 146 5.68 40.36 18.81
C THR A 146 5.88 39.43 17.62
N ASP A 147 6.41 38.24 17.86
CA ASP A 147 6.62 37.23 16.83
C ASP A 147 5.30 36.59 16.38
N LEU A 148 4.33 36.35 17.28
CA LEU A 148 2.98 35.95 16.89
C LEU A 148 2.30 36.99 16.00
N LYS A 149 2.45 38.28 16.29
CA LYS A 149 1.94 39.37 15.44
C LYS A 149 2.66 39.44 14.10
N ARG A 150 3.96 39.18 14.05
CA ARG A 150 4.74 39.09 12.79
C ARG A 150 4.30 37.89 11.96
N LEU A 151 4.16 36.72 12.58
CA LEU A 151 3.68 35.49 11.94
C LEU A 151 2.25 35.64 11.42
N GLN A 152 1.35 36.28 12.17
CA GLN A 152 0.00 36.59 11.70
C GLN A 152 0.03 37.51 10.47
N LYS A 153 0.82 38.58 10.51
CA LYS A 153 1.01 39.48 9.34
C LYS A 153 1.62 38.76 8.15
N GLU A 154 2.56 37.85 8.37
CA GLU A 154 3.13 37.02 7.31
C GLU A 154 2.13 36.01 6.75
N GLN A 155 1.29 35.42 7.60
CA GLN A 155 0.23 34.52 7.16
C GLN A 155 -0.85 35.27 6.37
N GLU A 156 -1.22 36.47 6.79
CA GLU A 156 -2.13 37.37 6.04
C GLU A 156 -1.52 37.77 4.70
N ARG A 157 -0.23 38.15 4.67
CA ARG A 157 0.49 38.42 3.42
C ARG A 157 0.54 37.21 2.50
N LYS A 158 0.81 36.01 3.03
CA LYS A 158 0.81 34.74 2.28
C LYS A 158 -0.58 34.37 1.77
N LYS A 159 -1.65 34.65 2.55
CA LYS A 159 -3.04 34.46 2.11
C LYS A 159 -3.38 35.42 0.98
N ASN A 160 -3.04 36.70 1.11
CA ASN A 160 -3.24 37.71 0.06
C ASN A 160 -2.47 37.36 -1.21
N GLU A 161 -1.20 36.94 -1.12
CA GLU A 161 -0.42 36.55 -2.29
C GLU A 161 -0.97 35.28 -2.98
N ARG A 162 -1.46 34.32 -2.19
CA ARG A 162 -2.13 33.12 -2.74
C ARG A 162 -3.45 33.47 -3.41
N GLU A 163 -4.20 34.40 -2.85
CA GLU A 163 -5.45 34.90 -3.44
C GLU A 163 -5.18 35.66 -4.73
N LEU A 164 -4.14 36.50 -4.77
CA LEU A 164 -3.70 37.18 -5.99
C LEU A 164 -3.27 36.19 -7.07
N ARG A 165 -2.42 35.20 -6.74
CA ARG A 165 -2.05 34.16 -7.71
C ARG A 165 -3.24 33.34 -8.18
N ARG A 166 -4.20 33.06 -7.30
CA ARG A 166 -5.43 32.33 -7.64
C ARG A 166 -6.33 33.17 -8.53
N GLU A 167 -6.45 34.46 -8.27
CA GLU A 167 -7.20 35.41 -9.08
C GLU A 167 -6.58 35.57 -10.46
N GLU A 168 -5.26 35.69 -10.56
CA GLU A 168 -4.52 35.75 -11.82
C GLU A 168 -4.74 34.49 -12.68
N ILE A 169 -4.66 33.30 -12.07
CA ILE A 169 -4.92 32.03 -12.77
C ILE A 169 -6.39 31.95 -13.23
N LEU A 170 -7.34 32.36 -12.39
CA LEU A 170 -8.76 32.37 -12.76
C LEU A 170 -9.06 33.41 -13.85
N ARG A 171 -8.38 34.56 -13.82
CA ARG A 171 -8.48 35.61 -14.83
C ARG A 171 -7.93 35.15 -16.16
N ALA A 172 -6.75 34.52 -16.17
CA ALA A 172 -6.17 33.91 -17.37
C ALA A 172 -7.12 32.84 -17.96
N ARG A 173 -7.67 31.98 -17.11
CA ARG A 173 -8.61 30.93 -17.53
C ARG A 173 -9.95 31.49 -18.05
N ARG A 174 -10.42 32.63 -17.54
CA ARG A 174 -11.60 33.32 -18.08
C ARG A 174 -11.31 33.94 -19.45
N ALA A 175 -10.18 34.61 -19.61
CA ALA A 175 -9.77 35.17 -20.90
C ALA A 175 -9.63 34.09 -21.99
N GLU A 176 -9.07 32.92 -21.66
CA GLU A 176 -9.00 31.78 -22.59
C GLU A 176 -10.38 31.20 -22.97
N ARG A 177 -11.36 31.28 -22.06
CA ARG A 177 -12.73 30.84 -22.35
C ARG A 177 -13.47 31.87 -23.19
N GLU A 178 -13.30 33.15 -22.89
CA GLU A 178 -13.91 34.25 -23.64
C GLU A 178 -13.39 34.29 -25.08
N SER A 179 -12.09 34.09 -25.32
CA SER A 179 -11.53 34.01 -26.68
C SER A 179 -12.09 32.82 -27.47
N LYS A 180 -12.28 31.66 -26.83
CA LYS A 180 -12.93 30.49 -27.45
C LYS A 180 -14.39 30.76 -27.78
N LEU A 181 -15.13 31.40 -26.88
CA LEU A 181 -16.53 31.76 -27.11
C LEU A 181 -16.67 32.80 -28.22
N GLN A 182 -15.79 33.79 -28.29
CA GLN A 182 -15.75 34.76 -29.39
C GLN A 182 -15.47 34.09 -30.73
N ALA A 183 -14.48 33.18 -30.80
CA ALA A 183 -14.20 32.42 -32.01
C ALA A 183 -15.38 31.54 -32.47
N ILE A 184 -16.22 31.06 -31.54
CA ILE A 184 -17.45 30.33 -31.88
C ILE A 184 -18.52 31.29 -32.38
N LYS A 185 -18.75 32.42 -31.68
CA LYS A 185 -19.72 33.44 -32.09
C LYS A 185 -19.41 34.00 -33.48
N GLU A 186 -18.15 34.26 -33.81
CA GLU A 186 -17.76 34.71 -35.15
C GLU A 186 -18.06 33.68 -36.23
N LYS A 187 -17.91 32.38 -35.93
CA LYS A 187 -18.28 31.30 -36.86
C LYS A 187 -19.80 31.24 -37.02
N GLU A 188 -20.54 31.34 -35.92
CA GLU A 188 -21.99 31.36 -35.94
C GLU A 188 -22.53 32.57 -36.72
N GLU A 189 -21.99 33.78 -36.49
CA GLU A 189 -22.35 34.99 -37.22
C GLU A 189 -22.09 34.86 -38.72
N LYS A 190 -20.95 34.29 -39.13
CA LYS A 190 -20.64 33.99 -40.54
C LYS A 190 -21.59 32.96 -41.14
N THR A 191 -21.94 31.91 -40.38
CA THR A 191 -22.93 30.93 -40.87
C THR A 191 -24.33 31.54 -40.97
N MET A 192 -24.71 32.39 -40.01
CA MET A 192 -25.99 33.08 -40.00
C MET A 192 -26.06 34.14 -41.09
N SER A 193 -24.97 34.82 -41.45
CA SER A 193 -24.95 35.75 -42.57
C SER A 193 -25.19 35.01 -43.89
N ILE A 194 -24.54 33.87 -44.09
CA ILE A 194 -24.76 33.01 -45.26
C ILE A 194 -26.22 32.52 -45.30
N PHE A 195 -26.77 32.05 -44.18
CA PHE A 195 -28.18 31.63 -44.14
C PHE A 195 -29.15 32.78 -44.38
N LYS A 196 -28.87 33.98 -43.87
CA LYS A 196 -29.66 35.18 -44.15
C LYS A 196 -29.60 35.58 -45.61
N GLU A 197 -28.44 35.48 -46.26
CA GLU A 197 -28.29 35.74 -47.70
C GLU A 197 -29.06 34.73 -48.55
N ILE A 198 -28.98 33.43 -48.23
CA ILE A 198 -29.74 32.38 -48.91
C ILE A 198 -31.25 32.57 -48.69
N ALA A 199 -31.66 32.90 -47.46
CA ALA A 199 -33.05 33.18 -47.16
C ALA A 199 -33.55 34.42 -47.91
N ARG A 200 -32.73 35.47 -48.02
CA ARG A 200 -33.06 36.66 -48.82
C ARG A 200 -33.14 36.34 -50.32
N GLN A 201 -32.27 35.48 -50.85
CA GLN A 201 -32.33 35.05 -52.25
C GLN A 201 -33.54 34.15 -52.55
N ARG A 202 -33.96 33.31 -51.60
CA ARG A 202 -35.09 32.37 -51.79
C ARG A 202 -36.46 32.93 -51.41
N PHE A 203 -36.52 33.78 -50.39
CA PHE A 203 -37.76 34.28 -49.79
C PHE A 203 -37.89 35.81 -49.84
N GLY A 204 -36.86 36.55 -50.28
CA GLY A 204 -36.87 38.01 -50.38
C GLY A 204 -37.71 38.61 -51.51
N GLY A 205 -38.70 37.85 -52.01
CA GLY A 205 -39.78 38.34 -52.87
C GLY A 205 -41.17 38.30 -52.21
N GLY A 206 -41.24 38.11 -50.89
CA GLY A 206 -42.50 37.88 -50.16
C GLY A 206 -42.97 38.97 -49.21
N ASP A 207 -42.22 40.05 -48.98
CA ASP A 207 -42.64 41.15 -48.09
C ASP A 207 -42.53 42.51 -48.83
N GLU A 208 -43.54 42.81 -49.64
CA GLU A 208 -44.06 44.16 -49.83
C GLU A 208 -45.51 44.17 -49.30
N PRO A 209 -46.00 45.31 -48.74
CA PRO A 209 -47.15 45.37 -47.82
C PRO A 209 -48.48 44.83 -48.37
#